data_AF-G4CXS1-F1
#
_entry.id   AF-G4CXS1-F1
#
_cell.length_a   1.000
_cell.length_b   1.000
_cell.length_c   1.000
_cell.angle_alpha   90.00
_cell.angle_beta   90.00
_cell.angle_gamma   90.00
#
_symmetry.space_group_name_H-M   'P 1'
#
loop_
_entity.id
_entity.type
_entity.pdbx_description
1 polymer ?
#
loop_
_entity_poly.entity_id
_entity_poly.type
_entity_poly.pdbx_seq_one_letter_code
_entity_poly.pdbx_strand_id
1 'polypeptide(L)'
;MTRRSLTTYGAIVVYNLFTVVGVVLFGWPVGNILLLGWCENVMFVIAAALANGRLRRESRRTGEPIPVDPSAWRIDNGMNLDATASPLSYLLANLFFLVVHLGFAGALALLLGVQLTVTAAGVPFVLAVLRHVVEGTNDSLGDPDVRRAKDLRAARDANRRVVVQHVFIIVAGGLSIAMLNLGGDHLGGFSGSGHVSVEDIRDVVALAVLVLYVAAKIIVEVLIAWARDHVTPTSSLSAAA
;
A
#
# COMPACT_ATOMS: atom_id res chain seq x y z
N MET A 1 15.98 -8.85 16.70
CA MET A 1 14.75 -8.07 16.47
C MET A 1 14.32 -7.44 17.79
N THR A 2 14.16 -6.12 17.85
CA THR A 2 13.64 -5.43 19.03
C THR A 2 12.14 -5.73 19.17
N ARG A 3 11.58 -5.80 20.38
CA ARG A 3 10.14 -6.07 20.60
C ARG A 3 9.21 -5.18 19.77
N ARG A 4 9.66 -3.97 19.42
CA ARG A 4 8.92 -2.95 18.65
C ARG A 4 8.75 -3.31 17.16
N SER A 5 9.68 -4.06 16.56
CA SER A 5 9.54 -4.49 15.15
C SER A 5 8.49 -5.60 15.00
N LEU A 6 8.46 -6.53 15.96
CA LEU A 6 7.46 -7.61 16.03
C LEU A 6 6.03 -7.08 16.15
N THR A 7 5.82 -6.01 16.93
CA THR A 7 4.49 -5.40 17.08
C THR A 7 4.00 -4.76 15.78
N THR A 8 4.89 -4.14 14.99
CA THR A 8 4.52 -3.50 13.72
C THR A 8 4.15 -4.55 12.66
N TYR A 9 4.96 -5.61 12.51
CA TYR A 9 4.65 -6.69 11.57
C TYR A 9 3.35 -7.41 11.95
N GLY A 10 3.17 -7.68 13.25
CA GLY A 10 1.93 -8.24 13.77
C GLY A 10 0.72 -7.36 13.45
N ALA A 11 0.82 -6.05 13.67
CA ALA A 11 -0.26 -5.11 13.36
C ALA A 11 -0.61 -5.08 11.86
N ILE A 12 0.40 -5.08 10.96
CA ILE A 12 0.19 -5.16 9.51
C ILE A 12 -0.58 -6.43 9.14
N VAL A 13 -0.13 -7.58 9.62
CA VAL A 13 -0.75 -8.87 9.30
C VAL A 13 -2.16 -8.94 9.87
N VAL A 14 -2.35 -8.62 11.15
CA VAL A 14 -3.65 -8.68 11.82
C VAL A 14 -4.66 -7.75 11.16
N TYR A 15 -4.27 -6.52 10.82
CA TYR A 15 -5.15 -5.57 10.14
C TYR A 15 -5.61 -6.09 8.77
N ASN A 16 -4.70 -6.67 7.98
CA ASN A 16 -5.05 -7.20 6.66
C ASN A 16 -5.79 -8.54 6.74
N LEU A 17 -5.59 -9.35 7.80
CA LEU A 17 -6.42 -10.53 8.05
C LEU A 17 -7.82 -10.14 8.54
N PHE A 18 -7.94 -9.06 9.29
CA PHE A 18 -9.24 -8.52 9.71
C PHE A 18 -10.13 -8.15 8.51
N THR A 19 -9.56 -7.61 7.43
CA THR A 19 -10.33 -7.34 6.21
C THR A 19 -10.76 -8.63 5.50
N VAL A 20 -9.93 -9.68 5.50
CA VAL A 20 -10.33 -11.02 5.00
C VAL A 20 -11.47 -11.60 5.82
N VAL A 21 -11.35 -11.56 7.16
CA VAL A 21 -12.41 -12.00 8.08
C VAL A 21 -13.69 -11.19 7.86
N GLY A 22 -13.56 -9.89 7.63
CA GLY A 22 -14.62 -9.00 7.17
C GLY A 22 -15.41 -9.54 5.99
N VAL A 23 -14.72 -9.94 4.93
CA VAL A 23 -15.36 -10.49 3.73
C VAL A 23 -15.94 -11.88 3.99
N VAL A 24 -15.13 -12.79 4.55
CA VAL A 24 -15.49 -14.22 4.64
C VAL A 24 -16.54 -14.50 5.71
N LEU A 25 -16.46 -13.85 6.87
CA LEU A 25 -17.36 -14.12 8.00
C LEU A 25 -18.49 -13.10 8.11
N PHE A 26 -18.26 -11.85 7.72
CA PHE A 26 -19.23 -10.75 7.86
C PHE A 26 -19.84 -10.29 6.54
N GLY A 27 -19.49 -10.94 5.42
CA GLY A 27 -20.07 -10.65 4.11
C GLY A 27 -19.72 -9.27 3.57
N TRP A 28 -18.62 -8.67 4.02
CA TRP A 28 -18.21 -7.37 3.49
C TRP A 28 -17.88 -7.47 2.00
N PRO A 29 -18.33 -6.52 1.16
CA PRO A 29 -18.01 -6.58 -0.26
C PRO A 29 -16.51 -6.40 -0.50
N VAL A 30 -15.95 -7.20 -1.40
CA VAL A 30 -14.52 -7.10 -1.79
C VAL A 30 -14.21 -5.73 -2.37
N GLY A 31 -15.17 -5.06 -3.03
CA GLY A 31 -14.98 -3.71 -3.53
C GLY A 31 -14.67 -2.68 -2.44
N ASN A 32 -15.17 -2.85 -1.21
CA ASN A 32 -14.78 -1.98 -0.11
C ASN A 32 -13.29 -2.10 0.22
N ILE A 33 -12.73 -3.31 0.11
CA ILE A 33 -11.31 -3.58 0.40
C ILE A 33 -10.41 -2.92 -0.66
N LEU A 34 -10.85 -2.92 -1.93
CA LEU A 34 -10.17 -2.21 -3.01
C LEU A 34 -10.14 -0.69 -2.77
N LEU A 35 -11.29 -0.11 -2.40
CA LEU A 35 -11.41 1.31 -2.08
C LEU A 35 -10.58 1.68 -0.83
N LEU A 36 -10.57 0.81 0.17
CA LEU A 36 -9.72 0.96 1.36
C LEU A 36 -8.23 0.98 0.99
N GLY A 37 -7.82 0.10 0.07
CA GLY A 37 -6.47 0.12 -0.49
C GLY A 37 -6.09 1.43 -1.17
N TRP A 38 -7.01 1.98 -1.96
CA TRP A 38 -6.84 3.29 -2.55
C TRP A 38 -6.70 4.39 -1.48
N CYS A 39 -7.60 4.42 -0.49
CA CYS A 39 -7.54 5.38 0.62
C CYS A 39 -6.20 5.33 1.35
N GLU A 40 -5.68 4.13 1.61
CA GLU A 40 -4.38 4.00 2.24
C GLU A 40 -3.25 4.49 1.33
N ASN A 41 -3.31 4.25 0.02
CA ASN A 41 -2.29 4.79 -0.90
C ASN A 41 -2.25 6.32 -0.85
N VAL A 42 -3.42 6.97 -0.77
CA VAL A 42 -3.51 8.43 -0.57
C VAL A 42 -2.79 8.83 0.72
N MET A 43 -3.06 8.14 1.84
CA MET A 43 -2.40 8.43 3.12
C MET A 43 -0.87 8.30 3.04
N PHE A 44 -0.35 7.25 2.38
CA PHE A 44 1.09 7.05 2.22
C PHE A 44 1.75 8.13 1.34
N VAL A 45 1.11 8.51 0.23
CA VAL A 45 1.62 9.58 -0.64
C VAL A 45 1.66 10.92 0.10
N ILE A 46 0.62 11.24 0.88
CA ILE A 46 0.60 12.44 1.73
C ILE A 46 1.73 12.37 2.77
N ALA A 47 1.88 11.24 3.47
CA ALA A 47 2.93 11.07 4.47
C ALA A 47 4.34 11.23 3.88
N ALA A 48 4.58 10.71 2.67
CA ALA A 48 5.82 10.87 1.93
C ALA A 48 6.07 12.31 1.49
N ALA A 49 5.05 13.01 0.99
CA ALA A 49 5.16 14.43 0.65
C ALA A 49 5.51 15.28 1.90
N LEU A 50 4.90 14.98 3.04
CA LEU A 50 5.22 15.62 4.32
C LEU A 50 6.66 15.33 4.77
N ALA A 51 7.15 14.11 4.59
CA ALA A 51 8.54 13.74 4.87
C ALA A 51 9.53 14.52 3.99
N ASN A 52 9.29 14.62 2.68
CA ASN A 52 10.10 15.46 1.79
C ASN A 52 10.10 16.94 2.22
N GLY A 53 8.95 17.44 2.69
CA GLY A 53 8.83 18.78 3.25
C GLY A 53 9.68 18.98 4.50
N ARG A 54 9.67 18.02 5.43
CA ARG A 54 10.49 18.03 6.65
C ARG A 54 11.98 18.03 6.31
N LEU A 55 12.44 17.12 5.46
CA LEU A 55 13.84 17.02 5.04
C LEU A 55 14.35 18.31 4.40
N ARG A 56 13.56 18.93 3.52
CA ARG A 56 13.94 20.21 2.90
C ARG A 56 14.01 21.34 3.91
N ARG A 57 13.09 21.38 4.87
CA ARG A 57 13.13 22.38 5.95
C ARG A 57 14.35 22.18 6.83
N GLU A 58 14.70 20.93 7.14
CA GLU A 58 15.85 20.58 7.95
C GLU A 58 17.17 20.88 7.23
N SER A 59 17.29 20.51 5.96
CA SER A 59 18.44 20.84 5.10
C SER A 59 18.68 22.35 5.01
N ARG A 60 17.62 23.15 4.82
CA ARG A 60 17.72 24.62 4.83
C ARG A 60 18.17 25.20 6.18
N ARG A 61 17.83 24.55 7.29
CA ARG A 61 18.16 25.01 8.65
C ARG A 61 19.56 24.64 9.08
N THR A 62 20.01 23.44 8.71
CA THR A 62 21.26 22.83 9.18
C THR A 62 22.39 22.94 8.16
N GLY A 63 22.08 23.23 6.89
CA GLY A 63 23.03 23.16 5.78
C GLY A 63 23.33 21.73 5.32
N GLU A 64 22.78 20.71 5.98
CA GLU A 64 23.03 19.31 5.63
C GLU A 64 22.32 18.96 4.30
N PRO A 65 23.04 18.46 3.29
CA PRO A 65 22.45 18.16 1.98
C PRO A 65 21.49 16.95 2.03
N ILE A 66 20.52 16.92 1.12
CA ILE A 66 19.69 15.74 0.88
C ILE A 66 20.46 14.85 -0.11
N PRO A 67 20.81 13.60 0.26
CA PRO A 67 21.52 12.69 -0.64
C PRO A 67 20.77 12.43 -1.94
N VAL A 68 21.49 12.39 -3.06
CA VAL A 68 20.95 12.19 -4.41
C VAL A 68 21.12 10.73 -4.87
N ASP A 69 22.05 9.96 -4.27
CA ASP A 69 22.43 8.61 -4.70
C ASP A 69 22.32 7.57 -3.55
N PRO A 70 21.74 6.36 -3.76
CA PRO A 70 21.44 5.38 -2.71
C PRO A 70 22.63 4.57 -2.18
N SER A 71 23.85 4.80 -2.69
CA SER A 71 25.02 3.96 -2.42
C SER A 71 25.50 3.98 -0.97
N ALA A 72 25.24 5.07 -0.22
CA ALA A 72 25.66 5.19 1.18
C ALA A 72 24.72 4.53 2.21
N TRP A 73 23.54 4.03 1.81
CA TRP A 73 22.46 3.65 2.75
C TRP A 73 21.86 2.25 2.51
N ARG A 74 22.65 1.37 1.90
CA ARG A 74 22.14 0.25 1.10
C ARG A 74 21.71 -0.97 1.91
N ILE A 75 20.45 -1.36 1.75
CA ILE A 75 20.02 -2.67 1.22
C ILE A 75 18.97 -2.41 0.11
N ASP A 76 19.17 -3.00 -1.08
CA ASP A 76 18.22 -3.23 -2.19
C ASP A 76 17.90 -2.24 -3.35
N ASN A 77 17.84 -2.87 -4.55
CA ASN A 77 16.98 -2.77 -5.75
C ASN A 77 16.85 -1.51 -6.65
N GLY A 78 17.85 -0.62 -6.72
CA GLY A 78 18.02 0.27 -7.90
C GLY A 78 16.93 1.33 -8.17
N MET A 79 15.96 1.54 -7.27
CA MET A 79 15.05 2.70 -7.33
C MET A 79 15.70 3.90 -6.64
N ASN A 80 15.84 5.02 -7.38
CA ASN A 80 16.38 6.27 -6.87
C ASN A 80 15.54 6.83 -5.71
N LEU A 81 16.20 7.55 -4.80
CA LEU A 81 15.52 8.28 -3.74
C LEU A 81 14.84 9.52 -4.35
N ASP A 82 13.51 9.56 -4.31
CA ASP A 82 12.72 10.75 -4.68
C ASP A 82 12.70 11.83 -3.58
N ALA A 83 13.54 11.71 -2.55
CA ALA A 83 13.67 12.70 -1.49
C ALA A 83 14.13 14.07 -2.01
N THR A 84 14.75 14.10 -3.18
CA THR A 84 15.21 15.31 -3.86
C THR A 84 14.10 16.00 -4.67
N ALA A 85 12.94 15.37 -4.88
CA ALA A 85 11.80 16.00 -5.53
C ALA A 85 11.19 17.11 -4.66
N SER A 86 10.54 18.10 -5.26
CA SER A 86 9.79 19.08 -4.48
C SER A 86 8.56 18.39 -3.86
N PRO A 87 8.14 18.70 -2.61
CA PRO A 87 7.01 18.03 -1.98
C PRO A 87 5.72 18.16 -2.79
N LEU A 88 5.52 19.34 -3.39
CA LEU A 88 4.37 19.64 -4.23
C LEU A 88 4.44 18.87 -5.56
N SER A 89 5.59 18.86 -6.23
CA SER A 89 5.77 18.11 -7.48
C SER A 89 5.57 16.60 -7.26
N TYR A 90 6.13 16.06 -6.17
CA TYR A 90 5.95 14.67 -5.79
C TYR A 90 4.48 14.35 -5.52
N LEU A 91 3.79 15.21 -4.76
CA LEU A 91 2.37 15.05 -4.45
C LEU A 91 1.51 15.09 -5.71
N LEU A 92 1.72 16.06 -6.60
CA LEU A 92 0.94 16.22 -7.83
C LEU A 92 1.15 15.04 -8.79
N ALA A 93 2.40 14.60 -8.98
CA ALA A 93 2.70 13.44 -9.81
C ALA A 93 2.00 12.18 -9.28
N ASN A 94 2.12 11.91 -7.97
CA ASN A 94 1.48 10.75 -7.37
C ASN A 94 -0.05 10.88 -7.30
N LEU A 95 -0.60 12.09 -7.16
CA LEU A 95 -2.04 12.32 -7.18
C LEU A 95 -2.65 11.94 -8.53
N PHE A 96 -1.97 12.27 -9.64
CA PHE A 96 -2.37 11.82 -10.96
C PHE A 96 -2.47 10.29 -11.03
N PHE A 97 -1.45 9.58 -10.57
CA PHE A 97 -1.48 8.11 -10.50
C PHE A 97 -2.59 7.59 -9.58
N LEU A 98 -2.83 8.24 -8.44
CA LEU A 98 -3.90 7.87 -7.52
C LEU A 98 -5.30 8.05 -8.14
N VAL A 99 -5.50 9.07 -8.97
CA VAL A 99 -6.77 9.28 -9.69
C VAL A 99 -6.98 8.21 -10.75
N VAL A 100 -5.95 7.90 -11.55
CA VAL A 100 -6.02 6.80 -12.52
C VAL A 100 -6.30 5.48 -11.82
N HIS A 101 -5.59 5.21 -10.71
CA HIS A 101 -5.80 4.03 -9.89
C HIS A 101 -7.21 3.96 -9.31
N LEU A 102 -7.79 5.09 -8.86
CA LEU A 102 -9.18 5.15 -8.41
C LEU A 102 -10.16 4.74 -9.51
N GLY A 103 -9.91 5.13 -10.76
CA GLY A 103 -10.74 4.71 -11.89
C GLY A 103 -10.81 3.18 -12.00
N PHE A 104 -9.65 2.52 -12.01
CA PHE A 104 -9.58 1.05 -12.10
C PHE A 104 -10.09 0.35 -10.84
N ALA A 105 -9.68 0.81 -9.66
CA ALA A 105 -10.11 0.25 -8.38
C ALA A 105 -11.61 0.44 -8.15
N GLY A 106 -12.15 1.60 -8.54
CA GLY A 106 -13.58 1.91 -8.49
C GLY A 106 -14.39 1.04 -9.44
N ALA A 107 -13.93 0.87 -10.68
CA ALA A 107 -14.60 -0.02 -11.63
C ALA A 107 -14.65 -1.48 -11.14
N LEU A 108 -13.52 -2.00 -10.64
CA LEU A 108 -13.47 -3.33 -10.02
C LEU A 108 -14.30 -3.42 -8.75
N ALA A 109 -14.31 -2.37 -7.93
CA ALA A 109 -15.12 -2.34 -6.72
C ALA A 109 -16.61 -2.41 -7.05
N LEU A 110 -17.07 -1.66 -8.05
CA LEU A 110 -18.45 -1.73 -8.52
C LEU A 110 -18.83 -3.12 -9.04
N LEU A 111 -17.92 -3.76 -9.79
CA LEU A 111 -18.11 -5.13 -10.28
C LEU A 111 -18.19 -6.15 -9.13
N LEU A 112 -17.34 -6.01 -8.12
CA LEU A 112 -17.26 -6.93 -6.97
C LEU A 112 -18.19 -6.54 -5.81
N GLY A 113 -18.98 -5.48 -5.99
CA GLY A 113 -19.91 -4.96 -5.00
C GLY A 113 -19.28 -3.95 -4.04
N VAL A 114 -20.05 -2.92 -3.67
CA VAL A 114 -19.67 -1.87 -2.72
C VAL A 114 -20.79 -1.67 -1.71
N GLN A 115 -20.42 -1.53 -0.44
CA GLN A 115 -21.36 -1.24 0.64
C GLN A 115 -20.70 -0.33 1.68
N LEU A 116 -20.90 0.98 1.57
CA LEU A 116 -20.25 1.98 2.42
C LEU A 116 -20.96 2.12 3.78
N THR A 117 -20.93 1.06 4.59
CA THR A 117 -21.43 1.11 5.97
C THR A 117 -20.32 1.46 6.96
N VAL A 118 -20.71 1.85 8.16
CA VAL A 118 -19.78 2.06 9.27
C VAL A 118 -18.94 0.81 9.52
N THR A 119 -19.53 -0.38 9.49
CA THR A 119 -18.81 -1.64 9.78
C THR A 119 -17.92 -2.08 8.62
N ALA A 120 -18.43 -2.08 7.39
CA ALA A 120 -17.73 -2.65 6.24
C ALA A 120 -16.73 -1.70 5.56
N ALA A 121 -16.80 -0.39 5.85
CA ALA A 121 -15.88 0.60 5.31
C ALA A 121 -15.31 1.52 6.39
N GLY A 122 -16.16 2.03 7.29
CA GLY A 122 -15.75 3.00 8.33
C GLY A 122 -14.74 2.42 9.32
N VAL A 123 -15.03 1.28 9.94
CA VAL A 123 -14.17 0.63 10.94
C VAL A 123 -12.80 0.26 10.34
N PRO A 124 -12.71 -0.44 9.19
CA PRO A 124 -11.43 -0.72 8.55
C PRO A 124 -10.64 0.56 8.25
N PHE A 125 -11.31 1.59 7.72
CA PHE A 125 -10.66 2.87 7.42
C PHE A 125 -10.10 3.55 8.67
N VAL A 126 -10.88 3.63 9.75
CA VAL A 126 -10.43 4.21 11.02
C VAL A 126 -9.26 3.42 11.59
N LEU A 127 -9.30 2.09 11.55
CA LEU A 127 -8.17 1.25 11.99
C LEU A 127 -6.92 1.51 11.15
N ALA A 128 -7.05 1.71 9.84
CA ALA A 128 -5.94 2.08 8.95
C ALA A 128 -5.33 3.43 9.34
N VAL A 129 -6.19 4.44 9.55
CA VAL A 129 -5.77 5.78 9.98
C VAL A 129 -5.04 5.70 11.32
N LEU A 130 -5.63 5.03 12.31
CA LEU A 130 -5.03 4.87 13.64
C LEU A 130 -3.68 4.17 13.58
N ARG A 131 -3.55 3.12 12.77
CA ARG A 131 -2.26 2.44 12.55
C ARG A 131 -1.20 3.41 12.03
N HIS A 132 -1.52 4.17 10.98
CA HIS A 132 -0.58 5.12 10.39
C HIS A 132 -0.24 6.28 11.32
N VAL A 133 -1.22 6.77 12.10
CA VAL A 133 -0.98 7.80 13.12
C VAL A 133 -0.06 7.25 14.21
N VAL A 134 -0.32 6.06 14.74
CA VAL A 134 0.52 5.44 15.79
C VAL A 134 1.94 5.16 15.28
N GLU A 135 2.10 4.65 14.07
CA GLU A 135 3.41 4.46 13.43
C GLU A 135 4.15 5.81 13.29
N GLY A 136 3.46 6.84 12.78
CA GLY A 136 4.02 8.18 12.61
C GLY A 136 4.39 8.86 13.94
N THR A 137 3.57 8.71 14.98
CA THR A 137 3.86 9.23 16.33
C THR A 137 5.03 8.48 16.97
N ASN A 138 5.12 7.16 16.78
CA ASN A 138 6.25 6.39 17.28
C ASN A 138 7.57 6.82 16.64
N ASP A 139 7.55 7.14 15.34
CA ASP A 139 8.71 7.63 14.62
C ASP A 139 9.08 9.07 15.02
N SER A 140 8.11 9.92 15.35
CA SER A 140 8.39 11.29 15.79
C SER A 140 9.06 11.36 17.16
N LEU A 141 8.73 10.41 18.05
CA LEU A 141 9.32 10.25 19.39
C LEU A 141 10.65 9.48 19.38
N GLY A 142 11.06 8.93 18.24
CA GLY A 142 12.32 8.20 18.08
C GLY A 142 13.55 9.11 17.99
N ASP A 143 14.72 8.47 17.88
CA ASP A 143 15.99 9.13 17.61
C ASP A 143 15.89 10.03 16.35
N PRO A 144 16.27 11.32 16.42
CA PRO A 144 16.27 12.23 15.28
C PRO A 144 17.00 11.72 14.03
N ASP A 145 18.14 11.03 14.20
CA ASP A 145 18.95 10.58 13.07
C ASP A 145 18.29 9.38 12.38
N VAL A 146 17.70 8.48 13.16
CA VAL A 146 16.88 7.37 12.64
C VAL A 146 15.63 7.90 11.94
N ARG A 147 14.99 8.93 12.49
CA ARG A 147 13.83 9.59 11.87
C ARG A 147 14.19 10.23 10.54
N ARG A 148 15.30 10.95 10.46
CA ARG A 148 15.81 11.55 9.21
C ARG A 148 16.04 10.47 8.15
N ALA A 149 16.66 9.37 8.54
CA ALA A 149 16.94 8.26 7.63
C ALA A 149 15.64 7.55 7.14
N LYS A 150 14.61 7.44 7.99
CA LYS A 150 13.27 6.99 7.59
C LYS A 150 12.57 7.98 6.66
N ASP A 151 12.68 9.27 6.92
CA ASP A 151 12.10 10.32 6.06
C ASP A 151 12.75 10.31 4.67
N LEU A 152 14.07 10.06 4.57
CA LEU A 152 14.77 9.95 3.28
C LEU A 152 14.22 8.82 2.40
N ARG A 153 13.72 7.75 3.01
CA ARG A 153 13.14 6.61 2.29
C ARG A 153 11.64 6.75 2.01
N ALA A 154 10.95 7.70 2.66
CA ALA A 154 9.48 7.75 2.66
C ALA A 154 8.88 7.86 1.25
N ALA A 155 9.44 8.71 0.39
CA ALA A 155 9.00 8.85 -1.01
C ALA A 155 9.18 7.56 -1.81
N ARG A 156 10.31 6.86 -1.62
CA ARG A 156 10.59 5.57 -2.26
C ARG A 156 9.64 4.49 -1.76
N ASP A 157 9.40 4.41 -0.45
CA ASP A 157 8.50 3.43 0.16
C ASP A 157 7.06 3.63 -0.33
N ALA A 158 6.59 4.88 -0.43
CA ALA A 158 5.30 5.21 -1.01
C ALA A 158 5.22 4.84 -2.50
N ASN A 159 6.24 5.17 -3.31
CA ASN A 159 6.28 4.78 -4.72
C ASN A 159 6.22 3.25 -4.90
N ARG A 160 6.98 2.49 -4.09
CA ARG A 160 6.96 1.02 -4.11
C ARG A 160 5.56 0.48 -3.85
N ARG A 161 4.86 1.05 -2.87
CA ARG A 161 3.49 0.66 -2.52
C ARG A 161 2.52 0.96 -3.67
N VAL A 162 2.62 2.16 -4.25
CA VAL A 162 1.81 2.58 -5.41
C VAL A 162 2.03 1.62 -6.58
N VAL A 163 3.29 1.29 -6.91
CA VAL A 163 3.62 0.36 -8.00
C VAL A 163 3.03 -1.03 -7.75
N VAL A 164 3.21 -1.60 -6.56
CA VAL A 164 2.64 -2.93 -6.23
C VAL A 164 1.12 -2.93 -6.37
N GLN A 165 0.47 -1.86 -5.91
CA GLN A 165 -0.99 -1.72 -6.02
C GLN A 165 -1.43 -1.57 -7.48
N HIS A 166 -0.67 -0.86 -8.32
CA HIS A 166 -0.96 -0.77 -9.77
C HIS A 166 -0.79 -2.12 -10.47
N VAL A 167 0.29 -2.84 -10.20
CA VAL A 167 0.46 -4.19 -10.77
C VAL A 167 -0.68 -5.09 -10.33
N PHE A 168 -1.07 -5.03 -9.06
CA PHE A 168 -2.23 -5.75 -8.55
C PHE A 168 -3.51 -5.39 -9.31
N ILE A 169 -3.82 -4.11 -9.51
CA ILE A 169 -5.08 -3.70 -10.14
C ILE A 169 -5.14 -4.11 -11.61
N ILE A 170 -4.00 -4.13 -12.31
CA ILE A 170 -3.88 -4.63 -13.68
C ILE A 170 -4.18 -6.14 -13.72
N VAL A 171 -3.59 -6.92 -12.80
CA VAL A 171 -3.81 -8.37 -12.72
C VAL A 171 -5.26 -8.69 -12.35
N ALA A 172 -5.82 -8.02 -11.33
CA ALA A 172 -7.21 -8.18 -10.92
C ALA A 172 -8.21 -7.76 -12.01
N GLY A 173 -7.88 -6.69 -12.74
CA GLY A 173 -8.63 -6.24 -13.92
C GLY A 173 -8.63 -7.29 -15.02
N GLY A 174 -7.46 -7.84 -15.36
CA GLY A 174 -7.32 -8.92 -16.34
C GLY A 174 -8.11 -10.17 -15.96
N LEU A 175 -8.06 -10.58 -14.68
CA LEU A 175 -8.84 -11.71 -14.16
C LEU A 175 -10.35 -11.47 -14.31
N SER A 176 -10.80 -10.25 -14.01
CA SER A 176 -12.22 -9.88 -14.11
C SER A 176 -12.71 -9.79 -15.56
N ILE A 177 -11.86 -9.33 -16.48
CA ILE A 177 -12.16 -9.35 -17.92
C ILE A 177 -12.20 -10.79 -18.44
N ALA A 178 -11.25 -11.64 -18.05
CA ALA A 178 -11.25 -13.06 -18.41
C ALA A 178 -12.54 -13.75 -17.94
N MET A 179 -13.00 -13.45 -16.73
CA MET A 179 -14.29 -13.91 -16.22
C MET A 179 -15.46 -13.49 -17.13
N LEU A 180 -15.57 -12.20 -17.48
CA LEU A 180 -16.68 -11.71 -18.30
C LEU A 180 -16.74 -12.37 -19.67
N ASN A 181 -15.58 -12.73 -20.24
CA ASN A 181 -15.51 -13.42 -21.53
C ASN A 181 -15.82 -14.93 -21.38
N LEU A 182 -15.26 -15.61 -20.37
CA LEU A 182 -15.51 -17.03 -20.12
C LEU A 182 -16.98 -17.31 -19.74
N GLY A 183 -17.63 -16.40 -19.02
CA GLY A 183 -19.07 -16.50 -18.72
C GLY A 183 -19.97 -16.31 -19.94
N GLY A 184 -19.49 -15.62 -20.99
CA GLY A 184 -20.22 -15.43 -22.25
C GLY A 184 -20.17 -16.64 -23.18
N ASP A 185 -19.03 -17.35 -23.21
CA ASP A 185 -18.80 -18.47 -24.14
C ASP A 185 -19.54 -19.77 -23.75
N HIS A 186 -20.04 -19.88 -22.51
CA HIS A 186 -20.80 -21.06 -22.04
C HIS A 186 -22.32 -20.97 -22.26
N LEU A 187 -22.84 -19.90 -22.86
CA LEU A 187 -24.25 -19.83 -23.29
C LEU A 187 -24.52 -20.57 -24.63
N GLY A 188 -23.47 -21.01 -25.34
CA GLY A 188 -23.56 -21.54 -26.70
C GLY A 188 -23.36 -23.06 -26.88
N GLY A 189 -22.80 -23.78 -25.90
CA GLY A 189 -22.72 -25.23 -26.01
C GLY A 189 -21.58 -25.89 -25.25
N PHE A 190 -21.92 -26.63 -24.20
CA PHE A 190 -21.42 -27.99 -24.03
C PHE A 190 -22.32 -28.73 -23.03
N SER A 191 -22.81 -29.88 -23.44
CA SER A 191 -23.61 -30.80 -22.63
C SER A 191 -22.76 -31.43 -21.53
N GLY A 192 -23.32 -31.59 -20.32
CA GLY A 192 -23.06 -32.80 -19.52
C GLY A 192 -22.39 -32.69 -18.14
N SER A 193 -21.93 -31.53 -17.65
CA SER A 193 -21.40 -31.46 -16.28
C SER A 193 -21.60 -30.08 -15.64
N GLY A 194 -22.51 -30.00 -14.66
CA GLY A 194 -22.67 -28.92 -13.69
C GLY A 194 -22.61 -27.49 -14.22
N HIS A 195 -23.77 -26.87 -14.48
CA HIS A 195 -23.84 -25.44 -14.75
C HIS A 195 -23.25 -24.64 -13.58
N VAL A 196 -22.02 -24.15 -13.72
CA VAL A 196 -21.45 -23.15 -12.79
C VAL A 196 -22.18 -21.84 -13.10
N SER A 197 -22.87 -21.28 -12.11
CA SER A 197 -23.60 -20.03 -12.30
C SER A 197 -22.61 -18.86 -12.43
N VAL A 198 -23.03 -17.79 -13.10
CA VAL A 198 -22.22 -16.55 -13.18
C VAL A 198 -21.93 -15.99 -11.78
N GLU A 199 -22.82 -16.24 -10.82
CA GLU A 199 -22.67 -15.88 -9.41
C GLU A 199 -21.52 -16.67 -8.76
N ASP A 200 -21.44 -17.98 -8.97
CA ASP A 200 -20.35 -18.82 -8.44
C ASP A 200 -18.99 -18.38 -9.00
N ILE A 201 -18.92 -18.05 -10.30
CA ILE A 201 -17.68 -17.56 -10.92
C ILE A 201 -17.28 -16.20 -10.32
N ARG A 202 -18.25 -15.31 -10.09
CA ARG A 202 -18.03 -13.99 -9.48
C ARG A 202 -17.44 -14.13 -8.08
N ASP A 203 -17.96 -15.05 -7.28
CA ASP A 203 -17.51 -15.27 -5.91
C ASP A 203 -16.08 -15.84 -5.87
N VAL A 204 -15.76 -16.77 -6.78
CA VAL A 204 -14.38 -17.28 -6.93
C VAL A 204 -13.42 -16.16 -7.33
N VAL A 205 -13.80 -15.30 -8.26
CA VAL A 205 -12.99 -14.15 -8.67
C VAL A 205 -12.84 -13.14 -7.54
N ALA A 206 -13.93 -12.83 -6.82
CA ALA A 206 -13.91 -11.94 -5.68
C ALA A 206 -12.93 -12.45 -4.60
N LEU A 207 -12.97 -13.75 -4.31
CA LEU A 207 -12.05 -14.38 -3.38
C LEU A 207 -10.60 -14.35 -3.88
N ALA A 208 -10.37 -14.65 -5.16
CA ALA A 208 -9.04 -14.59 -5.76
C ALA A 208 -8.44 -13.18 -5.73
N VAL A 209 -9.25 -12.16 -6.06
CA VAL A 209 -8.88 -10.74 -5.99
C VAL A 209 -8.56 -10.34 -4.55
N LEU A 210 -9.39 -10.76 -3.58
CA LEU A 210 -9.16 -10.51 -2.16
C LEU A 210 -7.84 -11.11 -1.68
N VAL A 211 -7.61 -12.39 -1.94
CA VAL A 211 -6.40 -13.09 -1.49
C VAL A 211 -5.15 -12.47 -2.12
N LEU A 212 -5.20 -12.21 -3.43
CA LEU A 212 -4.10 -11.58 -4.15
C LEU A 212 -3.81 -10.17 -3.60
N TYR A 213 -4.85 -9.38 -3.35
CA TYR A 213 -4.72 -8.03 -2.77
C TYR A 213 -4.06 -8.08 -1.40
N VAL A 214 -4.61 -8.90 -0.50
CA VAL A 214 -4.14 -9.00 0.89
C VAL A 214 -2.72 -9.52 0.95
N ALA A 215 -2.38 -10.54 0.14
CA ALA A 215 -1.02 -11.05 0.06
C ALA A 215 -0.04 -9.98 -0.46
N ALA A 216 -0.35 -9.34 -1.59
CA ALA A 216 0.51 -8.30 -2.16
C ALA A 216 0.72 -7.14 -1.18
N LYS A 217 -0.34 -6.74 -0.47
CA LYS A 217 -0.30 -5.68 0.54
C LYS A 217 0.52 -6.05 1.77
N ILE A 218 0.31 -7.23 2.34
CA ILE A 218 1.11 -7.70 3.49
C ILE A 218 2.58 -7.74 3.10
N ILE A 219 2.92 -8.33 1.94
CA ILE A 219 4.30 -8.44 1.47
C ILE A 219 4.95 -7.06 1.34
N VAL A 220 4.31 -6.12 0.64
CA VAL A 220 4.93 -4.80 0.42
C VAL A 220 5.06 -4.02 1.72
N GLU A 221 4.08 -4.08 2.61
CA GLU A 221 4.12 -3.35 3.89
C GLU A 221 5.13 -3.95 4.87
N VAL A 222 5.24 -5.28 4.94
CA VAL A 222 6.27 -5.94 5.75
C VAL A 222 7.66 -5.62 5.21
N LEU A 223 7.87 -5.63 3.89
CA LEU A 223 9.16 -5.26 3.30
C LEU A 223 9.52 -3.79 3.56
N ILE A 224 8.55 -2.88 3.51
CA ILE A 224 8.74 -1.47 3.87
C ILE A 224 9.09 -1.35 5.36
N ALA A 225 8.31 -1.97 6.24
CA ALA A 225 8.53 -1.92 7.68
C ALA A 225 9.90 -2.52 8.07
N TRP A 226 10.26 -3.65 7.48
CA TRP A 226 11.57 -4.27 7.65
C TRP A 226 12.69 -3.33 7.22
N ALA A 227 12.58 -2.71 6.04
CA ALA A 227 13.58 -1.78 5.56
C ALA A 227 13.69 -0.53 6.44
N ARG A 228 12.60 -0.07 7.06
CA ARG A 228 12.58 1.04 8.04
C ARG A 228 13.23 0.67 9.37
N ASP A 229 13.18 -0.59 9.78
CA ASP A 229 13.81 -1.09 11.01
C ASP A 229 15.32 -1.31 10.87
N HIS A 230 15.81 -1.48 9.63
CA HIS A 230 17.22 -1.74 9.32
C HIS A 230 17.94 -0.53 8.70
N VAL A 231 17.40 0.68 8.87
CA VAL A 231 18.05 1.89 8.38
C VAL A 231 19.22 2.25 9.30
N THR A 232 20.41 2.43 8.73
CA THR A 232 21.61 2.95 9.40
C THR A 232 21.57 4.48 9.44
N PRO A 233 21.78 5.18 10.57
CA PRO A 233 21.80 6.65 10.65
C PRO A 233 22.95 7.33 9.90
N THR A 234 22.75 8.58 9.44
CA THR A 234 23.77 9.41 8.74
C THR A 234 25.05 9.57 9.54
N SER A 235 24.89 9.86 10.83
CA SER A 235 25.96 10.12 11.79
C SER A 235 26.88 8.91 11.98
N SER A 236 26.34 7.70 11.82
CA SER A 236 27.11 6.45 11.90
C SER A 236 28.00 6.20 10.67
N LEU A 237 27.66 6.80 9.53
CA LEU A 237 28.43 6.67 8.29
C LEU A 237 29.57 7.69 8.21
N SER A 238 29.37 8.92 8.72
CA SER A 238 30.46 9.91 8.81
C SER A 238 31.51 9.58 9.87
N ALA A 239 31.16 8.77 10.87
CA ALA A 239 32.09 8.31 11.90
C ALA A 239 32.91 7.08 11.46
N ALA A 240 32.51 6.43 10.37
CA ALA A 240 33.18 5.25 9.82
C ALA A 240 34.04 5.54 8.58
N ALA A 241 34.11 6.80 8.15
CA ALA A 241 34.91 7.31 7.04
C ALA A 241 36.06 8.18 7.58
#